data_AF-A0A958PQB2-F1
#
_entry.id   AF-A0A958PQB2-F1
#
_cell.length_a   1.000
_cell.length_b   1.000
_cell.length_c   1.000
_cell.angle_alpha   90.00
_cell.angle_beta   90.00
_cell.angle_gamma   90.00
#
_symmetry.space_group_name_H-M   'P 1'
#
loop_
_entity.id
_entity.type
_entity.pdbx_description
1 polymer ?
#
loop_
_entity_poly.entity_id
_entity_poly.type
_entity_poly.pdbx_seq_one_letter_code
_entity_poly.pdbx_strand_id
1 'polypeptide(L)'
;MQSIPFIGFSDPISSWSHLLAAPVAFLGGYFLFKRGRGNKVRLFALGLYTFSLIFLFSMSGVYHLLDRGGAARSVLQRLDYAGIWILIAGTFTPIHTILFRKAWRWLVLLFIWTVAITGLVLQVIFFKDFPELLTLALFLGLGWVGLLTMRKFHLSYSHESALFLAFGGIFYSIGALLEYAQWPVVWTGVFGPHEVFHLFVIVAAYCHWKFIYYWSRYPVGDQMTFDVQVFGDDNYVASSRGEALVLKSHNLETLKDEIVHMVSDHYWPNQAHSIRLKYFHEENLSPKNAVSRALEKNLNLF
;
A
#
# COMPACT_ATOMS: atom_id res chain seq x y z
N MET A 1 -16.54 -16.44 -25.13
CA MET A 1 -16.01 -17.48 -26.04
C MET A 1 -14.87 -18.19 -25.33
N GLN A 2 -14.70 -19.50 -25.48
CA GLN A 2 -13.67 -20.26 -24.75
C GLN A 2 -12.29 -20.10 -25.40
N SER A 3 -11.25 -19.93 -24.58
CA SER A 3 -9.87 -19.86 -25.05
C SER A 3 -9.36 -21.26 -25.48
N ILE A 4 -8.42 -21.27 -26.42
CA ILE A 4 -7.79 -22.49 -26.95
C ILE A 4 -6.65 -22.91 -26.00
N PRO A 5 -6.68 -24.11 -25.42
CA PRO A 5 -5.60 -24.59 -24.55
C PRO A 5 -4.26 -24.72 -25.29
N PHE A 6 -3.16 -24.44 -24.60
CA PHE A 6 -1.81 -24.53 -25.16
C PHE A 6 -0.78 -24.93 -24.09
N ILE A 7 0.06 -25.93 -24.38
CA ILE A 7 1.12 -26.44 -23.48
C ILE A 7 0.59 -26.76 -22.06
N GLY A 8 -0.58 -27.39 -21.96
CA GLY A 8 -1.19 -27.76 -20.67
C GLY A 8 -1.81 -26.60 -19.89
N PHE A 9 -1.88 -25.39 -20.45
CA PHE A 9 -2.64 -24.28 -19.88
C PHE A 9 -4.04 -24.24 -20.48
N SER A 10 -5.07 -24.24 -19.63
CA SER A 10 -6.47 -24.11 -20.06
C SER A 10 -6.77 -22.73 -20.64
N ASP A 11 -6.25 -21.66 -20.05
CA ASP A 11 -6.33 -20.28 -20.55
C ASP A 11 -4.93 -19.64 -20.57
N PRO A 12 -4.13 -19.85 -21.64
CA PRO A 12 -2.68 -19.57 -21.63
C PRO A 12 -2.30 -18.12 -21.34
N ILE A 13 -2.91 -17.15 -22.04
CA ILE A 13 -2.57 -15.73 -21.87
C ILE A 13 -2.98 -15.21 -20.49
N SER A 14 -4.18 -15.56 -20.05
CA SER A 14 -4.70 -15.20 -18.73
C SER A 14 -3.83 -15.79 -17.61
N SER A 15 -3.38 -17.04 -17.76
CA SER A 15 -2.47 -17.66 -16.80
C SER A 15 -1.08 -17.00 -16.80
N TRP A 16 -0.43 -16.88 -17.96
CA TRP A 16 0.93 -16.35 -18.04
C TRP A 16 1.03 -14.90 -17.62
N SER A 17 0.07 -14.06 -18.00
CA SER A 17 0.07 -12.64 -17.61
C SER A 17 0.16 -12.46 -16.09
N HIS A 18 -0.67 -13.19 -15.32
CA HIS A 18 -0.65 -13.11 -13.86
C HIS A 18 0.46 -13.95 -13.21
N LEU A 19 0.81 -15.13 -13.72
CA LEU A 19 1.94 -15.91 -13.19
C LEU A 19 3.29 -15.18 -13.35
N LEU A 20 3.47 -14.41 -14.43
CA LEU A 20 4.65 -13.55 -14.61
C LEU A 20 4.57 -12.28 -13.76
N ALA A 21 3.37 -11.75 -13.51
CA ALA A 21 3.18 -10.59 -12.63
C ALA A 21 3.48 -10.91 -11.16
N ALA A 22 3.23 -12.14 -10.69
CA ALA A 22 3.47 -12.55 -9.30
C ALA A 22 4.94 -12.38 -8.82
N PRO A 23 5.98 -12.88 -9.52
CA PRO A 23 7.37 -12.65 -9.12
C PRO A 23 7.77 -11.18 -9.26
N VAL A 24 7.22 -10.44 -10.23
CA VAL A 24 7.43 -8.99 -10.33
C VAL A 24 6.85 -8.27 -9.12
N ALA A 25 5.66 -8.64 -8.66
CA ALA A 25 5.04 -8.12 -7.45
C ALA A 25 5.86 -8.47 -6.19
N PHE A 26 6.44 -9.67 -6.12
CA PHE A 26 7.36 -10.05 -5.04
C PHE A 26 8.62 -9.16 -5.02
N LEU A 27 9.26 -8.93 -6.17
CA LEU A 27 10.40 -8.01 -6.28
C LEU A 27 10.01 -6.57 -5.92
N GLY A 28 8.84 -6.11 -6.38
CA GLY A 28 8.27 -4.81 -6.01
C GLY A 28 8.07 -4.70 -4.49
N GLY A 29 7.60 -5.78 -3.85
CA GLY A 29 7.50 -5.92 -2.40
C GLY A 29 8.85 -5.77 -1.70
N TYR A 30 9.88 -6.49 -2.16
CA TYR A 30 11.24 -6.35 -1.62
C TYR A 30 11.72 -4.89 -1.62
N PHE A 31 11.48 -4.14 -2.70
CA PHE A 31 11.83 -2.71 -2.76
C PHE A 31 11.02 -1.86 -1.77
N LEU A 32 9.72 -2.14 -1.58
CA LEU A 32 8.90 -1.47 -0.56
C LEU A 32 9.44 -1.73 0.84
N PHE A 33 9.76 -2.99 1.17
CA PHE A 33 10.32 -3.35 2.47
C PHE A 33 11.68 -2.71 2.71
N LYS A 34 12.57 -2.72 1.72
CA LYS A 34 13.88 -2.05 1.79
C LYS A 34 13.72 -0.55 2.04
N ARG A 35 12.72 0.07 1.39
CA ARG A 35 12.47 1.49 1.48
C ARG A 35 11.78 1.90 2.79
N GLY A 36 10.83 1.12 3.27
CA GLY A 36 10.00 1.42 4.44
C GLY A 36 10.51 0.93 5.80
N ARG A 37 11.79 0.53 5.90
CA ARG A 37 12.41 0.12 7.18
C ARG A 37 12.33 1.23 8.24
N GLY A 38 12.42 0.86 9.51
CA GLY A 38 12.41 1.78 10.65
C GLY A 38 11.13 1.71 11.48
N ASN A 39 9.97 1.49 10.84
CA ASN A 39 8.67 1.48 11.51
C ASN A 39 7.91 0.17 11.29
N LYS A 40 7.59 -0.56 12.38
CA LYS A 40 6.89 -1.86 12.31
C LYS A 40 5.49 -1.77 11.71
N VAL A 41 4.75 -0.71 12.03
CA VAL A 41 3.38 -0.48 11.52
C VAL A 41 3.42 -0.22 10.02
N ARG A 42 4.39 0.58 9.56
CA ARG A 42 4.64 0.79 8.13
C ARG A 42 4.96 -0.51 7.41
N LEU A 43 5.90 -1.30 7.96
CA LEU A 43 6.30 -2.58 7.36
C LEU A 43 5.14 -3.58 7.30
N PHE A 44 4.29 -3.62 8.32
CA PHE A 44 3.07 -4.45 8.31
C PHE A 44 2.13 -4.03 7.18
N ALA A 45 1.85 -2.72 7.05
CA ALA A 45 0.95 -2.22 6.01
C ALA A 45 1.48 -2.45 4.59
N LEU A 46 2.78 -2.25 4.37
CA LEU A 46 3.45 -2.57 3.10
C LEU A 46 3.48 -4.08 2.84
N GLY A 47 3.65 -4.88 3.88
CA GLY A 47 3.59 -6.34 3.83
C GLY A 47 2.22 -6.86 3.41
N LEU A 48 1.15 -6.31 3.98
CA LEU A 48 -0.21 -6.70 3.64
C LEU A 48 -0.55 -6.40 2.17
N TYR A 49 -0.15 -5.21 1.68
CA TYR A 49 -0.28 -4.86 0.26
C TYR A 49 0.54 -5.77 -0.66
N THR A 50 1.79 -6.06 -0.27
CA THR A 50 2.67 -6.96 -1.04
C THR A 50 2.07 -8.37 -1.11
N PHE A 51 1.59 -8.89 0.03
CA PHE A 51 0.91 -10.17 0.09
C PHE A 51 -0.32 -10.19 -0.80
N SER A 52 -1.16 -9.15 -0.76
CA SER A 52 -2.38 -9.11 -1.58
C SER A 52 -2.11 -9.14 -3.08
N LEU A 53 -1.04 -8.47 -3.55
CA LEU A 53 -0.63 -8.51 -4.96
C LEU A 53 -0.17 -9.91 -5.37
N ILE A 54 0.74 -10.50 -4.60
CA ILE A 54 1.27 -11.84 -4.89
C ILE A 54 0.12 -12.86 -4.85
N PHE A 55 -0.73 -12.78 -3.83
CA PHE A 55 -1.87 -13.67 -3.67
C PHE A 55 -2.81 -13.58 -4.87
N LEU A 56 -3.24 -12.37 -5.27
CA LEU A 56 -4.11 -12.20 -6.45
C LEU A 56 -3.47 -12.79 -7.70
N PHE A 57 -2.24 -12.38 -8.03
CA PHE A 57 -1.60 -12.81 -9.26
C PHE A 57 -1.29 -14.31 -9.28
N SER A 58 -0.89 -14.90 -8.16
CA SER A 58 -0.67 -16.34 -8.05
C SER A 58 -1.97 -17.13 -8.16
N MET A 59 -3.02 -16.77 -7.40
CA MET A 59 -4.29 -17.51 -7.43
C MET A 59 -4.94 -17.43 -8.81
N SER A 60 -4.97 -16.24 -9.41
CA SER A 60 -5.49 -16.03 -10.76
C SER A 60 -4.70 -16.81 -11.81
N GLY A 61 -3.37 -16.68 -11.78
CA GLY A 61 -2.50 -17.35 -12.73
C GLY A 61 -2.64 -18.88 -12.70
N VAL A 62 -2.69 -19.48 -11.50
CA VAL A 62 -2.86 -20.93 -11.35
C VAL A 62 -4.29 -21.37 -11.67
N TYR A 63 -5.31 -20.58 -11.32
CA TYR A 63 -6.71 -20.86 -11.70
C TYR A 63 -6.85 -21.05 -13.22
N HIS A 64 -6.26 -20.17 -14.02
CA HIS A 64 -6.28 -20.24 -15.49
C HIS A 64 -5.40 -21.34 -16.09
N LEU A 65 -4.36 -21.78 -15.37
CA LEU A 65 -3.54 -22.92 -15.76
C LEU A 65 -4.36 -24.22 -15.71
N LEU A 66 -5.07 -24.48 -14.60
CA LEU A 66 -5.69 -25.78 -14.32
C LEU A 66 -6.79 -26.17 -15.30
N ASP A 67 -6.98 -27.48 -15.47
CA ASP A 67 -8.04 -28.06 -16.31
C ASP A 67 -9.45 -27.61 -15.93
N ARG A 68 -10.26 -27.35 -16.95
CA ARG A 68 -11.66 -26.96 -16.81
C ARG A 68 -12.47 -28.10 -16.18
N GLY A 69 -13.35 -27.76 -15.24
CA GLY A 69 -14.25 -28.72 -14.57
C GLY A 69 -13.64 -29.47 -13.38
N GLY A 70 -12.35 -29.32 -13.08
CA GLY A 70 -11.72 -29.95 -11.93
C GLY A 70 -12.05 -29.26 -10.59
N ALA A 71 -12.13 -30.05 -9.52
CA ALA A 71 -12.41 -29.53 -8.17
C ALA A 71 -11.35 -28.51 -7.70
N ALA A 72 -10.07 -28.75 -8.02
CA ALA A 72 -8.98 -27.81 -7.71
C ALA A 72 -9.18 -26.46 -8.40
N ARG A 73 -9.59 -26.46 -9.68
CA ARG A 73 -9.89 -25.22 -10.41
C ARG A 73 -11.05 -24.45 -9.77
N SER A 74 -12.10 -25.14 -9.32
CA SER A 74 -13.22 -24.49 -8.62
C SER A 74 -12.83 -23.83 -7.30
N VAL A 75 -11.87 -24.42 -6.56
CA VAL A 75 -11.33 -23.80 -5.34
C VAL A 75 -10.50 -22.57 -5.70
N LEU A 76 -9.60 -22.68 -6.67
CA LEU A 76 -8.77 -21.55 -7.09
C LEU A 76 -9.59 -20.41 -7.70
N GLN A 77 -10.69 -20.72 -8.39
CA GLN A 77 -11.61 -19.70 -8.89
C GLN A 77 -12.18 -18.85 -7.74
N ARG A 78 -12.52 -19.47 -6.60
CA ARG A 78 -12.98 -18.73 -5.43
C ARG A 78 -11.86 -17.89 -4.81
N LEU A 79 -10.64 -18.41 -4.78
CA LEU A 79 -9.48 -17.68 -4.28
C LEU A 79 -9.06 -16.53 -5.21
N ASP A 80 -9.27 -16.67 -6.51
CA ASP A 80 -9.06 -15.61 -7.51
C ASP A 80 -9.99 -14.42 -7.25
N TYR A 81 -11.30 -14.69 -7.10
CA TYR A 81 -12.27 -13.68 -6.67
C TYR A 81 -11.94 -13.10 -5.28
N ALA A 82 -11.53 -13.93 -4.32
CA ALA A 82 -11.09 -13.46 -3.01
C ALA A 82 -9.87 -12.53 -3.12
N GLY A 83 -8.98 -12.80 -4.06
CA GLY A 83 -7.80 -11.98 -4.35
C GLY A 83 -8.16 -10.53 -4.66
N ILE A 84 -9.22 -10.29 -5.43
CA ILE A 84 -9.67 -8.93 -5.77
C ILE A 84 -10.13 -8.18 -4.51
N TRP A 85 -10.95 -8.79 -3.66
CA TRP A 85 -11.38 -8.21 -2.38
C TRP A 85 -10.20 -7.87 -1.48
N ILE A 86 -9.24 -8.81 -1.35
CA ILE A 86 -8.05 -8.65 -0.52
C ILE A 86 -7.13 -7.56 -1.11
N LEU A 87 -6.97 -7.47 -2.42
CA LEU A 87 -6.13 -6.45 -3.07
C LEU A 87 -6.71 -5.06 -2.92
N ILE A 88 -8.03 -4.88 -3.05
CA ILE A 88 -8.68 -3.59 -2.81
C ILE A 88 -8.37 -3.13 -1.38
N ALA A 89 -8.67 -3.95 -0.37
CA ALA A 89 -8.41 -3.59 1.03
C ALA A 89 -6.90 -3.44 1.34
N GLY A 90 -6.08 -4.32 0.77
CA GLY A 90 -4.63 -4.30 0.86
C GLY A 90 -4.01 -3.03 0.29
N THR A 91 -4.58 -2.47 -0.78
CA THR A 91 -4.12 -1.21 -1.40
C THR A 91 -4.41 0.00 -0.52
N PHE A 92 -5.60 0.07 0.08
CA PHE A 92 -5.97 1.17 0.98
C PHE A 92 -5.14 1.17 2.27
N THR A 93 -4.68 -0.01 2.71
CA THR A 93 -3.98 -0.20 3.99
C THR A 93 -2.71 0.65 4.13
N PRO A 94 -1.67 0.53 3.29
CA PRO A 94 -0.48 1.36 3.38
C PRO A 94 -0.78 2.83 3.09
N ILE A 95 -1.69 3.13 2.16
CA ILE A 95 -2.08 4.51 1.84
C ILE A 95 -2.59 5.23 3.10
N HIS A 96 -3.55 4.64 3.82
CA HIS A 96 -4.15 5.29 4.98
C HIS A 96 -3.30 5.18 6.24
N THR A 97 -2.60 4.06 6.41
CA THR A 97 -1.71 3.87 7.55
C THR A 97 -0.52 4.83 7.49
N ILE A 98 0.03 5.09 6.30
CA ILE A 98 1.23 5.91 6.16
C ILE A 98 0.89 7.40 6.02
N LEU A 99 -0.15 7.76 5.27
CA LEU A 99 -0.42 9.16 4.92
C LEU A 99 -1.43 9.81 5.84
N PHE A 100 -2.51 9.12 6.19
CA PHE A 100 -3.58 9.73 6.96
C PHE A 100 -3.45 9.46 8.45
N ARG A 101 -4.18 10.24 9.25
CA ARG A 101 -4.08 10.31 10.72
C ARG A 101 -5.45 10.35 11.38
N LYS A 102 -5.47 10.12 12.69
CA LYS A 102 -6.66 10.24 13.57
C LYS A 102 -7.88 9.50 12.98
N ALA A 103 -9.07 10.09 13.10
CA ALA A 103 -10.32 9.49 12.65
C ALA A 103 -10.31 9.14 11.15
N TRP A 104 -9.73 9.99 10.29
CA TRP A 104 -9.77 9.77 8.84
C TRP A 104 -9.06 8.48 8.42
N ARG A 105 -7.91 8.16 9.04
CA ARG A 105 -7.21 6.89 8.81
C ARG A 105 -8.15 5.71 9.09
N TRP A 106 -8.73 5.69 10.28
CA TRP A 106 -9.47 4.53 10.77
C TRP A 106 -10.84 4.40 10.12
N LEU A 107 -11.55 5.50 9.85
CA LEU A 107 -12.85 5.48 9.21
C LEU A 107 -12.81 4.80 7.84
N VAL A 108 -11.84 5.18 6.99
CA VAL A 108 -11.72 4.57 5.66
C VAL A 108 -11.25 3.12 5.75
N LEU A 109 -10.26 2.82 6.60
CA LEU A 109 -9.76 1.44 6.75
C LEU A 109 -10.86 0.50 7.26
N LEU A 110 -11.59 0.88 8.31
CA LEU A 110 -12.66 0.07 8.85
C LEU A 110 -13.78 -0.11 7.82
N PHE A 111 -14.15 0.94 7.10
CA PHE A 111 -15.15 0.84 6.04
C PHE A 111 -14.72 -0.14 4.95
N ILE A 112 -13.54 0.06 4.36
CA ILE A 112 -13.04 -0.77 3.26
C ILE A 112 -12.89 -2.23 3.70
N TRP A 113 -12.28 -2.49 4.86
CA TRP A 113 -12.10 -3.87 5.34
C TRP A 113 -13.42 -4.54 5.71
N THR A 114 -14.36 -3.81 6.32
CA THR A 114 -15.68 -4.38 6.66
C THR A 114 -16.42 -4.80 5.40
N VAL A 115 -16.50 -3.92 4.40
CA VAL A 115 -17.20 -4.24 3.15
C VAL A 115 -16.43 -5.32 2.37
N ALA A 116 -15.10 -5.28 2.33
CA ALA A 116 -14.31 -6.28 1.63
C ALA A 116 -14.41 -7.68 2.25
N ILE A 117 -14.35 -7.80 3.57
CA ILE A 117 -14.55 -9.07 4.27
C ILE A 117 -15.98 -9.58 4.06
N THR A 118 -16.98 -8.70 4.21
CA THR A 118 -18.38 -9.08 4.02
C THR A 118 -18.63 -9.55 2.58
N GLY A 119 -18.16 -8.78 1.59
CA GLY A 119 -18.26 -9.11 0.17
C GLY A 119 -17.54 -10.42 -0.18
N LEU A 120 -16.32 -10.62 0.33
CA LEU A 120 -15.57 -11.86 0.17
C LEU A 120 -16.33 -13.05 0.74
N VAL A 121 -16.81 -12.95 1.99
CA VAL A 121 -17.54 -14.05 2.64
C VAL A 121 -18.82 -14.39 1.89
N LEU A 122 -19.61 -13.38 1.53
CA LEU A 122 -20.85 -13.59 0.77
C LEU A 122 -20.57 -14.19 -0.60
N GLN A 123 -19.58 -13.67 -1.32
CA GLN A 123 -19.21 -14.17 -2.64
C GLN A 123 -18.66 -15.60 -2.58
N VAL A 124 -17.88 -15.95 -1.55
CA VAL A 124 -17.40 -17.32 -1.38
C VAL A 124 -18.54 -18.25 -0.98
N ILE A 125 -19.46 -17.86 -0.10
CA ILE A 125 -20.58 -18.74 0.30
C ILE A 125 -21.56 -18.94 -0.86
N PHE A 126 -22.02 -17.84 -1.47
CA PHE A 126 -23.06 -17.83 -2.50
C PHE A 126 -22.49 -17.78 -3.93
N PHE A 127 -21.30 -18.33 -4.14
CA PHE A 127 -20.51 -18.15 -5.37
C PHE A 127 -21.26 -18.37 -6.69
N LYS A 128 -22.19 -19.33 -6.76
CA LYS A 128 -22.98 -19.61 -7.97
C LYS A 128 -24.15 -18.65 -8.18
N ASP A 129 -24.69 -18.11 -7.09
CA ASP A 129 -25.92 -17.30 -7.08
C ASP A 129 -25.61 -15.81 -6.91
N PHE A 130 -24.35 -15.45 -6.64
CA PHE A 130 -23.93 -14.08 -6.41
C PHE A 130 -23.93 -13.29 -7.73
N PRO A 131 -24.76 -12.23 -7.89
CA PRO A 131 -24.93 -11.58 -9.18
C PRO A 131 -23.65 -10.88 -9.67
N GLU A 132 -23.26 -11.13 -10.93
CA GLU A 132 -22.05 -10.56 -11.52
C GLU A 132 -22.05 -9.02 -11.51
N LEU A 133 -23.19 -8.40 -11.84
CA LEU A 133 -23.33 -6.94 -11.79
C LEU A 133 -23.16 -6.39 -10.37
N LEU A 134 -23.61 -7.12 -9.35
CA LEU A 134 -23.42 -6.72 -7.95
C LEU A 134 -21.94 -6.82 -7.57
N THR A 135 -21.26 -7.90 -7.95
CA THR A 135 -19.80 -8.02 -7.76
C THR A 135 -19.06 -6.85 -8.40
N LEU A 136 -19.34 -6.56 -9.67
CA LEU A 136 -18.73 -5.45 -10.40
C LEU A 136 -18.98 -4.12 -9.67
N ALA A 137 -20.24 -3.86 -9.30
CA ALA A 137 -20.63 -2.63 -8.62
C ALA A 137 -19.91 -2.47 -7.27
N LEU A 138 -19.74 -3.54 -6.50
CA LEU A 138 -19.05 -3.49 -5.22
C LEU A 138 -17.54 -3.29 -5.40
N PHE A 139 -16.91 -3.95 -6.38
CA PHE A 139 -15.49 -3.75 -6.68
C PHE A 139 -15.20 -2.32 -7.12
N LEU A 140 -15.96 -1.79 -8.08
CA LEU A 140 -15.80 -0.41 -8.55
C LEU A 140 -16.15 0.59 -7.45
N GLY A 141 -17.26 0.38 -6.73
CA GLY A 141 -17.70 1.24 -5.64
C GLY A 141 -16.65 1.37 -4.54
N LEU A 142 -16.05 0.26 -4.10
CA LEU A 142 -14.93 0.30 -3.14
C LEU A 142 -13.69 0.97 -3.72
N GLY A 143 -13.33 0.68 -4.97
CA GLY A 143 -12.23 1.35 -5.64
C GLY A 143 -12.42 2.87 -5.69
N TRP A 144 -13.64 3.34 -5.94
CA TRP A 144 -13.98 4.76 -6.06
C TRP A 144 -14.04 5.51 -4.72
N VAL A 145 -14.05 4.83 -3.56
CA VAL A 145 -13.69 5.47 -2.28
C VAL A 145 -12.28 6.09 -2.36
N GLY A 146 -11.45 5.60 -3.28
CA GLY A 146 -10.17 6.18 -3.65
C GLY A 146 -10.28 7.65 -4.10
N LEU A 147 -11.41 8.11 -4.64
CA LEU A 147 -11.62 9.52 -4.98
C LEU A 147 -11.65 10.42 -3.75
N LEU A 148 -12.29 9.97 -2.66
CA LEU A 148 -12.28 10.68 -1.37
C LEU A 148 -10.85 10.74 -0.80
N THR A 149 -10.14 9.62 -0.92
CA THR A 149 -8.73 9.49 -0.51
C THR A 149 -7.85 10.45 -1.31
N MET A 150 -8.03 10.50 -2.63
CA MET A 150 -7.28 11.35 -3.55
C MET A 150 -7.54 12.83 -3.28
N ARG A 151 -8.81 13.22 -3.04
CA ARG A 151 -9.15 14.59 -2.65
C ARG A 151 -8.46 14.98 -1.35
N LYS A 152 -8.53 14.14 -0.31
CA LYS A 152 -7.87 14.41 0.96
C LYS A 152 -6.35 14.48 0.81
N PHE A 153 -5.78 13.59 0.00
CA PHE A 153 -4.36 13.58 -0.32
C PHE A 153 -3.93 14.90 -0.99
N HIS A 154 -4.64 15.33 -2.04
CA HIS A 154 -4.33 16.56 -2.76
C HIS A 154 -4.36 17.78 -1.83
N LEU A 155 -5.38 17.89 -0.97
CA LEU A 155 -5.47 18.97 0.02
C LEU A 155 -4.37 18.94 1.09
N SER A 156 -3.81 17.76 1.39
CA SER A 156 -2.83 17.62 2.49
C SER A 156 -1.38 17.66 1.99
N TYR A 157 -1.13 17.32 0.74
CA TYR A 157 0.22 17.12 0.19
C TYR A 157 0.49 17.89 -1.10
N SER A 158 -0.54 18.24 -1.88
CA SER A 158 -0.43 18.90 -3.18
C SER A 158 0.68 18.32 -4.09
N HIS A 159 0.79 16.99 -4.13
CA HIS A 159 1.88 16.30 -4.83
C HIS A 159 1.37 15.57 -6.09
N GLU A 160 2.15 15.64 -7.17
CA GLU A 160 1.87 14.99 -8.46
C GLU A 160 1.72 13.46 -8.39
N SER A 161 2.19 12.82 -7.31
CA SER A 161 2.02 11.37 -7.13
C SER A 161 0.54 10.96 -7.10
N ALA A 162 -0.38 11.89 -6.80
CA ALA A 162 -1.82 11.69 -6.94
C ALA A 162 -2.24 11.17 -8.33
N LEU A 163 -1.49 11.52 -9.39
CA LEU A 163 -1.77 11.03 -10.75
C LEU A 163 -1.66 9.51 -10.84
N PHE A 164 -0.76 8.88 -10.09
CA PHE A 164 -0.67 7.43 -10.05
C PHE A 164 -1.91 6.79 -9.42
N LEU A 165 -2.52 7.40 -8.40
CA LEU A 165 -3.80 6.93 -7.86
C LEU A 165 -4.93 7.10 -8.88
N ALA A 166 -4.97 8.24 -9.56
CA ALA A 166 -5.98 8.52 -10.58
C ALA A 166 -5.89 7.52 -11.75
N PHE A 167 -4.70 7.34 -12.33
CA PHE A 167 -4.48 6.39 -13.41
C PHE A 167 -4.75 4.96 -12.96
N GLY A 168 -4.30 4.55 -11.77
CA GLY A 168 -4.61 3.22 -11.23
C GLY A 168 -6.12 2.95 -11.15
N GLY A 169 -6.89 3.90 -10.61
CA GLY A 169 -8.35 3.80 -10.56
C GLY A 169 -9.02 3.77 -11.93
N ILE A 170 -8.52 4.57 -12.88
CA ILE A 170 -9.01 4.59 -14.27
C ILE A 170 -8.75 3.23 -14.95
N PHE A 171 -7.53 2.69 -14.86
CA PHE A 171 -7.20 1.40 -15.46
C PHE A 171 -8.03 0.27 -14.84
N TYR A 172 -8.21 0.23 -13.52
CA TYR A 172 -9.13 -0.76 -12.92
C TYR A 172 -10.55 -0.61 -13.43
N SER A 173 -11.06 0.63 -13.52
CA SER A 173 -12.44 0.89 -13.95
C SER A 173 -12.64 0.47 -15.41
N ILE A 174 -11.76 0.89 -16.31
CA ILE A 174 -11.83 0.54 -17.74
C ILE A 174 -11.71 -0.97 -17.91
N GLY A 175 -10.71 -1.61 -17.30
CA GLY A 175 -10.54 -3.06 -17.41
C GLY A 175 -11.78 -3.83 -16.98
N ALA A 176 -12.37 -3.49 -15.82
CA ALA A 176 -13.54 -4.17 -15.31
C ALA A 176 -14.79 -3.94 -16.17
N LEU A 177 -14.95 -2.74 -16.75
CA LEU A 177 -16.04 -2.43 -17.67
C LEU A 177 -15.90 -3.15 -19.01
N LEU A 178 -14.68 -3.25 -19.54
CA LEU A 178 -14.38 -3.99 -20.77
C LEU A 178 -14.68 -5.49 -20.60
N GLU A 179 -14.26 -6.07 -19.47
CA GLU A 179 -14.59 -7.46 -19.13
C GLU A 179 -16.10 -7.66 -19.02
N TYR A 180 -16.80 -6.81 -18.26
CA TYR A 180 -18.25 -6.93 -18.12
C TYR A 180 -19.00 -6.76 -19.45
N ALA A 181 -18.54 -5.84 -20.31
CA ALA A 181 -19.09 -5.63 -21.64
C ALA A 181 -18.74 -6.75 -22.63
N GLN A 182 -17.86 -7.69 -22.24
CA GLN A 182 -17.32 -8.74 -23.10
C GLN A 182 -16.70 -8.17 -24.40
N TRP A 183 -16.00 -7.04 -24.29
CA TRP A 183 -15.35 -6.34 -25.39
C TRP A 183 -14.02 -5.70 -24.96
N PRO A 184 -12.96 -5.69 -25.79
CA PRO A 184 -12.88 -6.17 -27.16
C PRO A 184 -12.50 -7.65 -27.29
N VAL A 185 -12.91 -8.27 -28.39
CA VAL A 185 -12.31 -9.53 -28.86
C VAL A 185 -11.23 -9.17 -29.88
N VAL A 186 -9.96 -9.30 -29.49
CA VAL A 186 -8.82 -8.93 -30.36
C VAL A 186 -8.46 -10.10 -31.27
N TRP A 187 -8.34 -11.29 -30.70
CA TRP A 187 -8.13 -12.54 -31.42
C TRP A 187 -9.01 -13.63 -30.83
N THR A 188 -9.98 -14.08 -31.63
CA THR A 188 -10.91 -15.16 -31.28
C THR A 188 -10.17 -16.40 -30.75
N GLY A 189 -10.53 -16.83 -29.54
CA GLY A 189 -9.96 -18.01 -28.89
C GLY A 189 -8.55 -17.83 -28.28
N VAL A 190 -7.92 -16.66 -28.43
CA VAL A 190 -6.54 -16.42 -27.94
C VAL A 190 -6.47 -15.21 -27.02
N PHE A 191 -7.09 -14.10 -27.41
CA PHE A 191 -6.97 -12.83 -26.70
C PHE A 191 -8.31 -12.07 -26.74
N GLY A 192 -9.01 -12.08 -25.61
CA GLY A 192 -10.32 -11.47 -25.45
C GLY A 192 -10.39 -10.45 -24.32
N PRO A 193 -11.62 -10.12 -23.89
CA PRO A 193 -11.87 -9.12 -22.86
C PRO A 193 -11.19 -9.45 -21.52
N HIS A 194 -11.11 -10.73 -21.17
CA HIS A 194 -10.55 -11.19 -19.92
C HIS A 194 -9.02 -11.01 -19.87
N GLU A 195 -8.35 -11.34 -20.96
CA GLU A 195 -6.91 -11.07 -21.11
C GLU A 195 -6.62 -9.56 -21.10
N VAL A 196 -7.49 -8.76 -21.74
CA VAL A 196 -7.39 -7.29 -21.66
C VAL A 196 -7.54 -6.83 -20.21
N PHE A 197 -8.53 -7.33 -19.48
CA PHE A 197 -8.72 -7.03 -18.07
C PHE A 197 -7.49 -7.35 -17.22
N HIS A 198 -6.86 -8.52 -17.41
CA HIS A 198 -5.61 -8.87 -16.75
C HIS A 198 -4.51 -7.82 -16.97
N LEU A 199 -4.32 -7.37 -18.21
CA LEU A 199 -3.33 -6.33 -18.51
C LEU A 199 -3.65 -5.01 -17.81
N PHE A 200 -4.93 -4.60 -17.81
CA PHE A 200 -5.38 -3.39 -17.11
C PHE A 200 -5.16 -3.52 -15.59
N VAL A 201 -5.40 -4.69 -15.00
CA VAL A 201 -5.14 -4.98 -13.58
C VAL A 201 -3.65 -4.87 -13.25
N ILE A 202 -2.76 -5.40 -14.11
CA ILE A 202 -1.30 -5.29 -13.92
C ILE A 202 -0.84 -3.83 -13.98
N VAL A 203 -1.30 -3.07 -14.98
CA VAL A 203 -0.93 -1.65 -15.12
C VAL A 203 -1.46 -0.84 -13.94
N ALA A 204 -2.71 -1.07 -13.53
CA ALA A 204 -3.30 -0.42 -12.37
C ALA A 204 -2.53 -0.73 -11.08
N ALA A 205 -2.19 -2.01 -10.85
CA ALA A 205 -1.39 -2.45 -9.72
C ALA A 205 0.00 -1.79 -9.69
N TYR A 206 0.63 -1.62 -10.86
CA TYR A 206 1.89 -0.89 -10.97
C TYR A 206 1.73 0.59 -10.61
N CYS A 207 0.67 1.26 -11.07
CA CYS A 207 0.37 2.64 -10.69
C CYS A 207 0.20 2.78 -9.16
N HIS A 208 -0.60 1.93 -8.53
CA HIS A 208 -0.75 1.94 -7.08
C HIS A 208 0.54 1.60 -6.33
N TRP A 209 1.33 0.64 -6.82
CA TRP A 209 2.64 0.33 -6.27
C TRP A 209 3.59 1.52 -6.36
N LYS A 210 3.62 2.23 -7.50
CA LYS A 210 4.42 3.45 -7.67
C LYS A 210 4.03 4.52 -6.67
N PHE A 211 2.73 4.78 -6.51
CA PHE A 211 2.23 5.71 -5.49
C PHE A 211 2.72 5.32 -4.09
N ILE A 212 2.50 4.07 -3.69
CA ILE A 212 2.91 3.57 -2.37
C ILE A 212 4.44 3.63 -2.22
N TYR A 213 5.20 3.36 -3.27
CA TYR A 213 6.66 3.42 -3.26
C TYR A 213 7.17 4.84 -2.98
N TYR A 214 6.59 5.87 -3.60
CA TYR A 214 6.94 7.27 -3.32
C TYR A 214 6.82 7.58 -1.82
N TRP A 215 5.71 7.14 -1.22
CA TRP A 215 5.38 7.44 0.17
C TRP A 215 5.84 6.39 1.19
N SER A 216 6.48 5.31 0.74
CA SER A 216 6.87 4.19 1.63
C SER A 216 7.92 4.53 2.69
N ARG A 217 8.57 5.70 2.62
CA ARG A 217 9.45 6.24 3.68
C ARG A 217 8.75 7.18 4.64
N TYR A 218 7.52 7.55 4.32
CA TYR A 218 6.84 8.60 5.02
C TYR A 218 6.51 8.15 6.45
N PRO A 219 6.62 9.02 7.45
CA PRO A 219 6.41 8.68 8.84
C PRO A 219 4.97 8.25 9.09
N VAL A 220 4.72 7.40 10.10
CA VAL A 220 3.37 6.91 10.43
C VAL A 220 2.70 7.70 11.57
N GLY A 221 3.47 8.38 12.41
CA GLY A 221 2.97 9.10 13.59
C GLY A 221 2.53 10.55 13.31
N ASP A 222 1.82 11.13 14.27
CA ASP A 222 1.55 12.59 14.39
C ASP A 222 2.67 13.32 15.14
N GLN A 223 3.62 12.54 15.67
CA GLN A 223 4.76 13.03 16.42
C GLN A 223 6.03 12.34 15.92
N MET A 224 7.06 13.12 15.59
CA MET A 224 8.42 12.58 15.49
C MET A 224 9.12 12.78 16.82
N THR A 225 9.82 11.75 17.27
CA THR A 225 10.70 11.86 18.43
C THR A 225 12.14 11.72 17.98
N PHE A 226 13.00 12.68 18.34
CA PHE A 226 14.43 12.59 18.13
C PHE A 226 15.15 12.44 19.47
N ASP A 227 15.98 11.42 19.56
CA ASP A 227 16.94 11.24 20.64
C ASP A 227 18.18 12.06 20.28
N VAL A 228 18.42 13.13 21.05
CA VAL A 228 19.55 14.05 20.90
C VAL A 228 20.64 13.63 21.87
N GLN A 229 21.76 13.18 21.33
CA GLN A 229 22.97 12.82 22.06
C GLN A 229 23.94 13.99 22.03
N VAL A 230 24.51 14.33 23.19
CA VAL A 230 25.52 15.39 23.34
C VAL A 230 26.89 14.75 23.53
N PHE A 231 27.85 15.12 22.69
CA PHE A 231 29.24 14.64 22.70
C PHE A 231 30.19 15.82 22.95
N GLY A 232 30.75 15.91 24.16
CA GLY A 232 31.51 17.10 24.59
C GLY A 232 30.65 18.37 24.62
N ASP A 233 31.28 19.53 24.46
CA ASP A 233 30.61 20.83 24.65
C ASP A 233 29.78 21.27 23.42
N ASP A 234 30.25 20.95 22.20
CA ASP A 234 29.72 21.51 20.95
C ASP A 234 29.46 20.44 19.86
N ASN A 235 29.07 19.22 20.22
CA ASN A 235 28.63 18.24 19.21
C ASN A 235 27.31 17.59 19.62
N TYR A 236 26.33 17.68 18.72
CA TYR A 236 24.99 17.16 18.94
C TYR A 236 24.61 16.22 17.80
N VAL A 237 24.10 15.04 18.14
CA VAL A 237 23.59 14.05 17.19
C VAL A 237 22.13 13.76 17.50
N ALA A 238 21.22 14.12 16.59
CA ALA A 238 19.81 13.77 16.69
C ALA A 238 19.51 12.55 15.85
N SER A 239 18.95 11.51 16.47
CA SER A 239 18.50 10.30 15.81
C SER A 239 16.99 10.11 15.98
N SER A 240 16.25 9.88 14.91
CA SER A 240 14.81 9.71 15.01
C SER A 240 14.43 8.32 15.56
N ARG A 241 13.46 8.27 16.47
CA ARG A 241 12.87 7.01 16.92
C ARG A 241 11.88 6.49 15.90
N GLY A 242 12.08 5.25 15.47
CA GLY A 242 11.17 4.58 14.53
C GLY A 242 11.29 5.04 13.08
N GLU A 243 12.26 5.90 12.78
CA GLU A 243 12.64 6.32 11.44
C GLU A 243 14.18 6.23 11.31
N ALA A 244 14.72 6.22 10.10
CA ALA A 244 16.17 6.12 9.88
C ALA A 244 16.79 7.48 9.55
N LEU A 245 16.56 8.48 10.40
CA LEU A 245 17.08 9.85 10.22
C LEU A 245 18.14 10.14 11.29
N VAL A 246 19.28 10.67 10.86
CA VAL A 246 20.37 11.11 11.73
C VAL A 246 20.83 12.48 11.25
N LEU A 247 20.82 13.45 12.15
CA LEU A 247 21.32 14.81 11.93
C LEU A 247 22.46 15.07 12.92
N LYS A 248 23.44 15.86 12.50
CA LYS A 248 24.58 16.24 13.34
C LYS A 248 24.80 17.73 13.21
N SER A 249 25.03 18.40 14.33
CA SER A 249 25.34 19.82 14.36
C SER A 249 26.30 20.15 15.49
N HIS A 250 27.02 21.25 15.34
CA HIS A 250 27.88 21.78 16.39
C HIS A 250 27.16 22.75 17.33
N ASN A 251 25.90 23.07 17.04
CA ASN A 251 25.09 23.99 17.84
C ASN A 251 23.68 23.42 18.04
N LEU A 252 23.18 23.47 19.28
CA LEU A 252 21.88 22.90 19.62
C LEU A 252 20.70 23.63 18.96
N GLU A 253 20.74 24.96 18.85
CA GLU A 253 19.66 25.71 18.20
C GLU A 253 19.67 25.45 16.69
N THR A 254 20.84 25.41 16.06
CA THR A 254 20.97 25.02 14.64
C THR A 254 20.43 23.61 14.40
N LEU A 255 20.72 22.64 15.27
CA LEU A 255 20.17 21.30 15.14
C LEU A 255 18.63 21.28 15.24
N LYS A 256 18.06 22.06 16.15
CA LYS A 256 16.60 22.16 16.28
C LYS A 256 15.98 22.76 15.02
N ASP A 257 16.56 23.83 14.50
CA ASP A 257 16.08 24.48 13.29
C ASP A 257 16.18 23.54 12.09
N GLU A 258 17.29 22.81 11.94
CA GLU A 258 17.46 21.78 10.91
C GLU A 258 16.42 20.67 11.03
N ILE A 259 16.14 20.18 12.24
CA ILE A 259 15.08 19.19 12.49
C ILE A 259 13.72 19.76 12.07
N VAL A 260 13.38 20.96 12.54
CA VAL A 260 12.08 21.60 12.26
C VAL A 260 11.90 21.82 10.77
N HIS A 261 12.91 22.34 10.09
CA HIS A 261 12.90 22.62 8.66
C HIS A 261 12.81 21.33 7.84
N MET A 262 13.63 20.32 8.17
CA MET A 262 13.59 19.02 7.49
C MET A 262 12.23 18.32 7.67
N VAL A 263 11.66 18.40 8.87
CA VAL A 263 10.38 17.78 9.19
C VAL A 263 9.22 18.50 8.52
N SER A 264 9.19 19.83 8.58
CA SER A 264 8.14 20.66 7.99
C SER A 264 8.14 20.56 6.48
N ASP A 265 9.30 20.70 5.83
CA ASP A 265 9.35 20.79 4.37
C ASP A 265 9.25 19.43 3.70
N HIS A 266 9.91 18.42 4.25
CA HIS A 266 10.06 17.14 3.57
C HIS A 266 8.97 16.14 3.96
N TYR A 267 8.39 16.30 5.14
CA TYR A 267 7.36 15.39 5.64
C TYR A 267 6.02 16.11 5.79
N TRP A 268 5.88 17.18 6.57
CA TRP A 268 4.56 17.75 6.88
C TRP A 268 4.35 19.20 6.41
N PRO A 269 4.40 19.50 5.09
CA PRO A 269 4.35 20.90 4.62
C PRO A 269 3.02 21.59 4.93
N ASN A 270 1.93 20.83 5.10
CA ASN A 270 0.57 21.36 5.34
C ASN A 270 -0.19 20.57 6.41
N GLN A 271 0.51 19.98 7.40
CA GLN A 271 -0.12 19.20 8.45
C GLN A 271 0.41 19.57 9.83
N ALA A 272 -0.52 19.72 10.80
CA ALA A 272 -0.15 19.89 12.20
C ALA A 272 0.61 18.65 12.69
N HIS A 273 1.77 18.88 13.30
CA HIS A 273 2.66 17.83 13.77
C HIS A 273 3.42 18.28 15.02
N SER A 274 3.90 17.32 15.80
CA SER A 274 4.71 17.61 16.98
C SER A 274 6.09 17.00 16.86
N ILE A 275 7.11 17.75 17.25
CA ILE A 275 8.49 17.27 17.31
C ILE A 275 8.86 17.18 18.78
N ARG A 276 9.15 15.97 19.26
CA ARG A 276 9.65 15.73 20.61
C ARG A 276 11.14 15.51 20.57
N LEU A 277 11.87 16.27 21.37
CA LEU A 277 13.31 16.07 21.56
C LEU A 277 13.54 15.44 22.94
N LYS A 278 14.29 14.34 22.96
CA LYS A 278 14.74 13.66 24.17
C LYS A 278 16.24 13.79 24.27
N TYR A 279 16.72 14.42 25.33
CA TYR A 279 18.15 14.70 25.50
C TYR A 279 18.82 13.62 26.33
N PHE A 280 19.99 13.17 25.85
CA PHE A 280 20.86 12.20 26.52
C PHE A 280 22.28 12.77 26.60
N HIS A 281 22.84 12.82 27.80
CA HIS A 281 24.25 13.15 28.04
C HIS A 281 25.11 11.88 28.04
N GLU A 282 26.37 12.02 27.64
CA GLU A 282 27.35 10.93 27.59
C GLU A 282 27.47 10.15 28.92
N GLU A 283 27.35 10.84 30.05
CA GLU A 283 27.35 10.24 31.40
C GLU A 283 26.17 9.29 31.68
N ASN A 284 25.05 9.46 30.97
CA ASN A 284 23.83 8.64 31.12
C ASN A 284 23.86 7.35 30.29
N LEU A 285 24.89 7.14 29.46
CA LEU A 285 24.98 5.98 28.54
C LEU A 285 25.84 4.82 29.10
N SER A 286 26.45 4.97 30.28
CA SER A 286 27.09 3.87 31.00
C SER A 286 26.04 2.82 31.43
N PRO A 287 26.29 1.50 31.26
CA PRO A 287 25.33 0.46 31.62
C PRO A 287 24.90 0.48 33.09
N LYS A 288 25.66 1.15 33.97
CA LYS A 288 25.32 1.34 35.39
C LYS A 288 24.39 2.54 35.68
N ASN A 289 24.29 3.50 34.77
CA ASN A 289 23.57 4.78 34.96
C ASN A 289 22.34 4.93 34.05
N ALA A 290 22.01 3.95 33.20
CA ALA A 290 20.88 4.02 32.26
C ALA A 290 19.48 4.17 32.92
N VAL A 291 19.41 4.23 34.25
CA VAL A 291 18.21 4.54 35.04
C VAL A 291 18.01 6.06 35.22
N SER A 292 19.00 6.93 34.94
CA SER A 292 18.91 8.37 35.22
C SER A 292 18.52 9.26 34.02
N ARG A 293 17.31 9.84 34.16
CA ARG A 293 16.74 11.09 33.61
C ARG A 293 17.14 11.52 32.18
N ALA A 294 16.25 11.20 31.23
CA ALA A 294 16.10 11.97 30.00
C ALA A 294 15.30 13.26 30.28
N LEU A 295 15.73 14.39 29.71
CA LEU A 295 14.91 15.62 29.68
C LEU A 295 14.06 15.60 28.41
N GLU A 296 12.73 15.75 28.55
CA GLU A 296 11.80 15.84 27.42
C GLU A 296 11.44 17.31 27.13
N LYS A 297 11.59 17.74 25.88
CA LYS A 297 11.07 19.02 25.40
C LYS A 297 10.17 18.77 24.19
N ASN A 298 8.93 19.26 24.26
CA ASN A 298 8.00 19.23 23.13
C ASN A 298 8.08 20.56 22.37
N LEU A 299 8.24 20.48 21.06
CA LEU A 299 8.04 21.59 20.13
C LEU A 299 6.70 21.36 19.44
N ASN A 300 5.71 22.17 19.79
CA ASN A 300 4.42 22.19 19.12
C ASN A 300 4.54 23.17 17.94
N LEU A 301 4.43 22.65 16.72
CA LEU A 301 4.31 23.45 15.51
C LEU A 301 2.83 23.39 15.11
N PHE A 302 2.26 24.57 14.89
CA PHE A 302 0.82 24.89 14.79
C PHE A 302 -0.10 23.78 14.22
#